data_AF-A0A8T2QIV5-F1
#
_entry.id   AF-A0A8T2QIV5-F1
#
_cell.length_a   1.000
_cell.length_b   1.000
_cell.length_c   1.000
_cell.angle_alpha   90.00
_cell.angle_beta   90.00
_cell.angle_gamma   90.00
#
_symmetry.space_group_name_H-M   'P 1'
#
loop_
_entity.id
_entity.type
_entity.pdbx_description
1 polymer ?
#
loop_
_entity_poly.entity_id
_entity_poly.type
_entity_poly.pdbx_seq_one_letter_code
_entity_poly.pdbx_strand_id
1 'polypeptide(L)'
;MVLKYGGVLTHAGRKQAEELGRVFRNSMYPGEGTGLLRLHSTYRHDLKIYSSDEGRVQMSAAAFAKGLLDLEGPLTPILVSLVSKDSSMLDGLDTASIEMEEAKARLYDIIVSEKQVIPLNSETPWMADGAGLPLDALHLLPRLVELIKKVTAQVKVLCKAEEDRLADTTLDEALPPYDQATALGKTNMDVDRIAAGLPCGSEGFLLMFARWKKLERDIYNERKGRFDITKIPDVYDSSKYDLVHNTHLKLDGLGELYTVAKALADGVIPNEYGINPVHKLKIGSKIARKLLGKILIDLRNTREEAINIAELKNAQDSAPAHKLTKLTDDDTKSAKSRIKLDGSRRSSSNSEKSLDAEEDDDKETRYRLDPKYANVRTPERHVRTRLYFTSESHIHSLINVLRYCNLDESLQGEGLVSNGALHKVFETKELDYLTHIVLRMYENTGVALDDSRRFRIELLFSCGAAVNPLDASPRQQDHTLPVFPPVSLQEDSSYLTFHKLESMIQPFAMPAEDFPPATTPQGFAGLFPKSGGVLERLANLWPFNKHLNQKV
;
A
#
# COMPACT_ATOMS: atom_id res chain seq x y z
N MET A 1 -1.90 -3.91 -4.28
CA MET A 1 -0.59 -3.43 -3.78
C MET A 1 -0.76 -2.99 -2.35
N VAL A 2 0.14 -3.38 -1.46
CA VAL A 2 0.20 -2.93 -0.06
C VAL A 2 1.48 -2.13 0.11
N LEU A 3 1.43 -0.95 0.72
CA LEU A 3 2.54 -0.01 0.69
C LEU A 3 2.78 0.70 2.04
N LYS A 4 4.05 0.73 2.48
CA LYS A 4 4.53 1.33 3.74
C LYS A 4 4.53 2.85 3.67
N TYR A 5 4.11 3.45 4.77
CA TYR A 5 4.37 4.84 5.10
C TYR A 5 5.00 5.01 6.49
N GLY A 6 5.79 6.08 6.65
CA GLY A 6 6.44 6.46 7.90
C GLY A 6 6.92 7.91 7.86
N GLY A 7 6.88 8.60 9.00
CA GLY A 7 7.42 9.96 9.18
C GLY A 7 6.53 11.14 8.73
N VAL A 8 6.99 12.37 8.96
CA VAL A 8 6.32 13.58 8.44
C VAL A 8 6.42 13.57 6.91
N LEU A 9 5.30 13.80 6.21
CA LEU A 9 5.31 13.87 4.76
C LEU A 9 5.99 15.17 4.29
N THR A 10 7.29 15.09 4.03
CA THR A 10 8.10 16.18 3.49
C THR A 10 7.79 16.43 2.01
N HIS A 11 8.29 17.55 1.48
CA HIS A 11 8.28 17.83 0.03
C HIS A 11 8.86 16.66 -0.79
N ALA A 12 9.97 16.07 -0.34
CA ALA A 12 10.60 14.92 -1.00
C ALA A 12 9.70 13.68 -0.96
N GLY A 13 9.10 13.37 0.19
CA GLY A 13 8.16 12.25 0.31
C GLY A 13 6.96 12.39 -0.63
N ARG A 14 6.38 13.60 -0.77
CA ARG A 14 5.32 13.87 -1.75
C ARG A 14 5.76 13.56 -3.17
N LYS A 15 6.92 14.10 -3.58
CA LYS A 15 7.47 13.90 -4.93
C LYS A 15 7.78 12.43 -5.21
N GLN A 16 8.36 11.70 -4.25
CA GLN A 16 8.63 10.27 -4.37
C GLN A 16 7.35 9.43 -4.49
N ALA A 17 6.31 9.74 -3.71
CA ALA A 17 5.03 9.04 -3.79
C ALA A 17 4.33 9.27 -5.13
N GLU A 18 4.32 10.51 -5.62
CA GLU A 18 3.78 10.89 -6.94
C GLU A 18 4.56 10.19 -8.06
N GLU A 19 5.89 10.22 -8.00
CA GLU A 19 6.75 9.55 -8.96
C GLU A 19 6.52 8.04 -8.98
N LEU A 20 6.40 7.40 -7.81
CA LEU A 20 6.09 5.97 -7.76
C LEU A 20 4.70 5.66 -8.35
N GLY A 21 3.70 6.52 -8.13
CA GLY A 21 2.40 6.40 -8.77
C GLY A 21 2.51 6.42 -10.30
N ARG A 22 3.31 7.35 -10.83
CA ARG A 22 3.61 7.47 -12.27
C ARG A 22 4.35 6.24 -12.81
N VAL A 23 5.36 5.75 -12.10
CA VAL A 23 6.10 4.53 -12.48
C VAL A 23 5.17 3.32 -12.44
N PHE A 24 4.33 3.20 -11.42
CA PHE A 24 3.38 2.10 -11.26
C PHE A 24 2.38 2.08 -12.42
N ARG A 25 1.82 3.24 -12.78
CA ARG A 25 0.95 3.41 -13.94
C ARG A 25 1.57 2.83 -15.21
N ASN A 26 2.82 3.19 -15.49
CA ASN A 26 3.50 2.82 -16.74
C ASN A 26 4.01 1.37 -16.73
N SER A 27 4.37 0.84 -15.56
CA SER A 27 4.99 -0.50 -15.44
C SER A 27 3.95 -1.60 -15.26
N MET A 28 2.84 -1.34 -14.57
CA MET A 28 1.84 -2.35 -14.22
C MET A 28 0.72 -2.48 -15.26
N TYR A 29 0.51 -1.45 -16.08
CA TYR A 29 -0.49 -1.46 -17.16
C TYR A 29 0.16 -1.17 -18.52
N PRO A 30 1.04 -2.06 -19.00
CA PRO A 30 1.73 -1.85 -20.27
C PRO A 30 0.74 -1.87 -21.45
N GLY A 31 0.86 -0.88 -22.33
CA GLY A 31 0.08 -0.76 -23.58
C GLY A 31 0.56 0.42 -24.42
N GLU A 32 0.24 0.45 -25.72
CA GLU A 32 0.52 1.62 -26.56
C GLU A 32 -0.26 2.84 -26.02
N GLY A 33 0.44 3.83 -25.47
CA GLY A 33 -0.14 5.07 -24.92
C GLY A 33 -0.32 5.09 -23.39
N THR A 34 -1.35 5.81 -22.90
CA THR A 34 -1.58 6.06 -21.45
C THR A 34 -2.26 4.91 -20.70
N GLY A 35 -2.39 3.72 -21.30
CA GLY A 35 -2.80 2.45 -20.69
C GLY A 35 -3.90 2.54 -19.61
N LEU A 36 -3.47 2.69 -18.36
CA LEU A 36 -4.32 2.87 -17.17
C LEU A 36 -5.28 4.06 -17.27
N LEU A 37 -4.83 5.24 -17.72
CA LEU A 37 -5.66 6.45 -17.79
C LEU A 37 -6.86 6.23 -18.72
N ARG A 38 -6.65 5.49 -19.81
CA ARG A 38 -7.71 5.08 -20.73
C ARG A 38 -8.68 4.09 -20.09
N LEU A 39 -8.20 3.12 -19.30
CA LEU A 39 -9.08 2.20 -18.56
C LEU A 39 -9.93 2.96 -17.54
N HIS A 40 -9.33 3.93 -16.86
CA HIS A 40 -10.01 4.76 -15.88
C HIS A 40 -11.06 5.68 -16.53
N SER A 41 -10.71 6.39 -17.60
CA SER A 41 -11.64 7.30 -18.30
C SER A 41 -12.80 6.58 -19.00
N THR A 42 -12.63 5.30 -19.33
CA THR A 42 -13.71 4.46 -19.89
C THR A 42 -14.57 3.77 -18.82
N TYR A 43 -14.36 4.07 -17.52
CA TYR A 43 -15.01 3.42 -16.38
C TYR A 43 -14.85 1.89 -16.37
N ARG A 44 -13.76 1.39 -16.97
CA ARG A 44 -13.42 -0.05 -17.02
C ARG A 44 -12.35 -0.44 -16.03
N HIS A 45 -11.92 0.53 -15.23
CA HIS A 45 -11.02 0.33 -14.10
C HIS A 45 -11.79 0.53 -12.81
N ASP A 46 -11.87 -0.53 -12.01
CA ASP A 46 -12.36 -0.47 -10.65
C ASP A 46 -11.16 -0.25 -9.72
N LEU A 47 -10.88 1.02 -9.42
CA LEU A 47 -9.84 1.45 -8.49
C LEU A 47 -10.43 1.71 -7.11
N LYS A 48 -9.84 1.09 -6.08
CA LYS A 48 -10.09 1.47 -4.68
C LYS A 48 -8.78 1.66 -3.95
N ILE A 49 -8.72 2.76 -3.21
CA ILE A 49 -7.57 3.16 -2.42
C ILE A 49 -7.99 3.19 -0.95
N TYR A 50 -7.28 2.42 -0.14
CA TYR A 50 -7.52 2.32 1.30
C TYR A 50 -6.30 2.84 2.06
N SER A 51 -6.51 3.57 3.14
CA SER A 51 -5.44 4.00 4.04
C SER A 51 -5.79 3.72 5.50
N SER A 52 -4.76 3.61 6.35
CA SER A 52 -4.93 3.77 7.79
C SER A 52 -5.52 5.14 8.17
N ASP A 53 -5.90 5.31 9.43
CA ASP A 53 -6.39 6.61 9.95
C ASP A 53 -5.31 7.68 10.01
N GLU A 54 -4.06 7.31 9.82
CA GLU A 54 -2.97 8.21 10.09
C GLU A 54 -2.82 9.28 8.99
N GLY A 55 -2.91 10.55 9.36
CA GLY A 55 -2.95 11.68 8.41
C GLY A 55 -1.78 11.71 7.42
N ARG A 56 -0.57 11.31 7.84
CA ARG A 56 0.60 11.20 6.95
C ARG A 56 0.47 10.08 5.91
N VAL A 57 -0.17 8.98 6.27
CA VAL A 57 -0.42 7.82 5.39
C VAL A 57 -1.46 8.19 4.35
N GLN A 58 -2.54 8.83 4.80
CA GLN A 58 -3.59 9.41 3.97
C GLN A 58 -3.02 10.36 2.91
N MET A 59 -2.23 11.35 3.32
CA MET A 59 -1.65 12.34 2.39
C MET A 59 -0.70 11.70 1.37
N SER A 60 0.05 10.69 1.79
CA SER A 60 0.91 9.96 0.87
C SER A 60 0.12 9.10 -0.11
N ALA A 61 -1.04 8.57 0.31
CA ALA A 61 -1.98 7.88 -0.57
C ALA A 61 -2.54 8.81 -1.65
N ALA A 62 -2.91 10.04 -1.26
CA ALA A 62 -3.32 11.06 -2.20
C ALA A 62 -2.19 11.45 -3.17
N ALA A 63 -0.94 11.58 -2.70
CA ALA A 63 0.21 11.87 -3.56
C ALA A 63 0.48 10.76 -4.57
N PHE A 64 0.42 9.50 -4.13
CA PHE A 64 0.52 8.36 -5.03
C PHE A 64 -0.63 8.33 -6.06
N ALA A 65 -1.87 8.54 -5.61
CA ALA A 65 -3.05 8.56 -6.47
C ALA A 65 -2.95 9.66 -7.54
N LYS A 66 -2.40 10.83 -7.16
CA LYS A 66 -2.13 11.94 -8.07
C LYS A 66 -1.23 11.49 -9.23
N GLY A 67 -0.08 10.89 -8.95
CA GLY A 67 0.83 10.39 -9.99
C GLY A 67 0.28 9.20 -10.78
N LEU A 68 -0.45 8.31 -10.11
CA LEU A 68 -1.10 7.15 -10.74
C LEU A 68 -2.14 7.55 -11.79
N LEU A 69 -2.92 8.59 -11.50
CA LEU A 69 -4.05 9.04 -12.33
C LEU A 69 -3.74 10.30 -13.14
N ASP A 70 -2.51 10.81 -13.10
CA ASP A 70 -2.09 12.03 -13.81
C ASP A 70 -2.92 13.27 -13.43
N LEU A 71 -3.25 13.40 -12.14
CA LEU A 71 -4.11 14.48 -11.64
C LEU A 71 -3.31 15.75 -11.37
N GLU A 72 -3.91 16.90 -11.66
CA GLU A 72 -3.36 18.21 -11.31
C GLU A 72 -3.98 18.75 -10.00
N GLY A 73 -3.30 19.71 -9.38
CA GLY A 73 -3.81 20.42 -8.20
C GLY A 73 -3.33 19.89 -6.83
N PRO A 74 -3.93 20.38 -5.74
CA PRO A 74 -3.57 20.05 -4.36
C PRO A 74 -4.02 18.63 -3.97
N LEU A 75 -3.40 18.06 -2.94
CA LEU A 75 -3.68 16.69 -2.49
C LEU A 75 -5.00 16.55 -1.73
N THR A 76 -5.51 17.62 -1.10
CA THR A 76 -6.70 17.54 -0.24
C THR A 76 -7.98 17.10 -1.00
N PRO A 77 -8.31 17.64 -2.19
CA PRO A 77 -9.46 17.15 -2.95
C PRO A 77 -9.29 15.69 -3.39
N ILE A 78 -8.07 15.28 -3.74
CA ILE A 78 -7.75 13.91 -4.14
C ILE A 78 -7.95 12.96 -2.95
N LEU A 79 -7.46 13.35 -1.77
CA LEU A 79 -7.63 12.59 -0.53
C LEU A 79 -9.11 12.32 -0.25
N VAL A 80 -9.93 13.39 -0.21
CA VAL A 80 -11.35 13.31 0.14
C VAL A 80 -12.16 12.50 -0.87
N SER A 81 -11.78 12.55 -2.16
CA SER A 81 -12.54 11.89 -3.23
C SER A 81 -12.13 10.45 -3.51
N LEU A 82 -10.84 10.11 -3.36
CA LEU A 82 -10.31 8.82 -3.83
C LEU A 82 -9.81 7.90 -2.71
N VAL A 83 -9.46 8.42 -1.53
CA VAL A 83 -8.85 7.63 -0.45
C VAL A 83 -9.90 7.31 0.62
N SER A 84 -10.17 6.03 0.81
CA SER A 84 -11.07 5.53 1.85
C SER A 84 -10.28 5.13 3.09
N LYS A 85 -10.63 5.67 4.25
CA LYS A 85 -10.04 5.27 5.53
C LYS A 85 -10.63 3.94 6.00
N ASP A 86 -9.77 2.99 6.36
CA ASP A 86 -10.16 1.73 7.01
C ASP A 86 -9.14 1.34 8.09
N SER A 87 -9.22 2.01 9.24
CA SER A 87 -8.37 1.73 10.39
C SER A 87 -8.59 0.33 10.95
N SER A 88 -9.83 -0.16 10.86
CA SER A 88 -10.17 -1.49 11.35
C SER A 88 -9.32 -2.58 10.68
N MET A 89 -9.02 -2.41 9.39
CA MET A 89 -8.22 -3.33 8.58
C MET A 89 -6.72 -3.03 8.60
N LEU A 90 -6.33 -1.75 8.72
CA LEU A 90 -4.96 -1.29 8.46
C LEU A 90 -4.22 -0.75 9.69
N ASP A 91 -4.83 -0.80 10.88
CA ASP A 91 -4.25 -0.36 12.18
C ASP A 91 -4.28 -1.48 13.25
N GLY A 92 -4.09 -2.75 12.86
CA GLY A 92 -4.24 -3.94 13.74
C GLY A 92 -3.12 -4.24 14.74
N LEU A 93 -2.27 -3.28 15.11
CA LEU A 93 -1.07 -3.53 15.93
C LEU A 93 -1.42 -4.10 17.32
N ASP A 94 -2.52 -3.62 17.90
CA ASP A 94 -2.97 -3.93 19.26
C ASP A 94 -3.25 -5.42 19.47
N THR A 95 -3.53 -6.15 18.39
CA THR A 95 -3.90 -7.57 18.43
C THR A 95 -2.74 -8.50 18.79
N ALA A 96 -1.49 -8.06 18.61
CA ALA A 96 -0.29 -8.87 18.81
C ALA A 96 0.67 -8.30 19.89
N SER A 97 0.23 -7.32 20.67
CA SER A 97 1.07 -6.61 21.64
C SER A 97 1.78 -7.53 22.63
N ILE A 98 1.11 -8.60 23.09
CA ILE A 98 1.69 -9.56 24.05
C ILE A 98 2.86 -10.31 23.39
N GLU A 99 2.65 -10.92 22.23
CA GLU A 99 3.70 -11.63 21.51
C GLU A 99 4.85 -10.70 21.10
N MET A 100 4.56 -9.46 20.71
CA MET A 100 5.60 -8.48 20.39
C MET A 100 6.43 -8.12 21.63
N GLU A 101 5.81 -7.95 22.80
CA GLU A 101 6.54 -7.69 24.05
C GLU A 101 7.41 -8.91 24.45
N GLU A 102 6.91 -10.13 24.27
CA GLU A 102 7.71 -11.35 24.44
C GLU A 102 8.89 -11.43 23.46
N ALA A 103 8.71 -10.96 22.22
CA ALA A 103 9.80 -10.89 21.24
C ALA A 103 10.87 -9.90 21.69
N LYS A 104 10.45 -8.70 22.12
CA LYS A 104 11.33 -7.62 22.62
C LYS A 104 12.10 -8.03 23.87
N ALA A 105 11.45 -8.72 24.81
CA ALA A 105 12.09 -9.24 26.01
C ALA A 105 13.18 -10.26 25.66
N ARG A 106 12.88 -11.25 24.80
CA ARG A 106 13.89 -12.24 24.36
C ARG A 106 15.02 -11.60 23.57
N LEU A 107 14.72 -10.62 22.72
CA LEU A 107 15.71 -9.88 21.97
C LEU A 107 16.68 -9.12 22.92
N TYR A 108 16.12 -8.50 23.96
CA TYR A 108 16.92 -7.84 25.00
C TYR A 108 17.87 -8.82 25.70
N ASP A 109 17.37 -10.00 26.08
CA ASP A 109 18.18 -11.04 26.72
C ASP A 109 19.31 -11.54 25.81
N ILE A 110 19.06 -11.65 24.49
CA ILE A 110 20.08 -12.01 23.49
C ILE A 110 21.20 -10.97 23.44
N ILE A 111 20.84 -9.68 23.34
CA ILE A 111 21.83 -8.59 23.26
C ILE A 111 22.67 -8.52 24.54
N VAL A 112 22.04 -8.67 25.71
CA VAL A 112 22.75 -8.54 27.00
C VAL A 112 23.54 -9.78 27.38
N SER A 113 23.11 -10.98 26.98
CA SER A 113 23.81 -12.22 27.35
C SER A 113 25.00 -12.56 26.45
N GLU A 114 25.26 -11.77 25.39
CA GLU A 114 26.27 -12.03 24.36
C GLU A 114 26.24 -13.46 23.79
N LYS A 115 25.09 -14.13 23.84
CA LYS A 115 24.95 -15.47 23.31
C LYS A 115 25.11 -15.40 21.80
N GLN A 116 26.13 -16.04 21.25
CA GLN A 116 26.30 -16.18 19.81
C GLN A 116 25.08 -16.90 19.23
N VAL A 117 24.30 -16.25 18.36
CA VAL A 117 23.05 -16.83 17.86
C VAL A 117 23.14 -17.40 16.45
N ILE A 118 24.22 -17.16 15.71
CA ILE A 118 24.30 -17.59 14.30
C ILE A 118 25.64 -18.29 14.03
N PRO A 119 25.63 -19.59 13.65
CA PRO A 119 26.79 -20.21 13.03
C PRO A 119 27.08 -19.48 11.71
N LEU A 120 28.32 -19.01 11.54
CA LEU A 120 28.77 -18.18 10.41
C LEU A 120 28.50 -18.78 9.00
N ASN A 121 28.10 -20.06 8.92
CA ASN A 121 27.89 -20.83 7.69
C ASN A 121 26.51 -21.52 7.60
N SER A 122 25.46 -20.97 8.23
CA SER A 122 24.10 -21.53 8.05
C SER A 122 23.55 -21.23 6.66
N GLU A 123 23.05 -22.25 5.95
CA GLU A 123 22.33 -22.08 4.67
C GLU A 123 21.00 -21.32 4.84
N THR A 124 20.49 -21.21 6.08
CA THR A 124 19.21 -20.56 6.40
C THR A 124 19.35 -19.61 7.60
N PRO A 125 20.13 -18.52 7.47
CA PRO A 125 20.45 -17.61 8.58
C PRO A 125 19.21 -16.94 9.19
N TRP A 126 18.13 -16.79 8.42
CA TRP A 126 16.85 -16.22 8.89
C TRP A 126 16.07 -17.13 9.86
N MET A 127 16.49 -18.39 10.03
CA MET A 127 15.83 -19.34 10.94
C MET A 127 16.27 -19.19 12.39
N ALA A 128 17.39 -18.51 12.63
CA ALA A 128 17.95 -18.31 13.96
C ALA A 128 17.18 -17.24 14.76
N ASP A 129 17.16 -17.40 16.08
CA ASP A 129 16.65 -16.37 16.98
C ASP A 129 17.48 -15.08 16.85
N GLY A 130 16.85 -13.91 16.81
CA GLY A 130 17.58 -12.64 16.77
C GLY A 130 18.41 -12.44 15.48
N ALA A 131 18.10 -13.17 14.41
CA ALA A 131 18.81 -13.07 13.15
C ALA A 131 18.87 -11.61 12.65
N GLY A 132 20.05 -11.18 12.19
CA GLY A 132 20.31 -9.81 11.74
C GLY A 132 20.97 -8.90 12.79
N LEU A 133 21.03 -9.31 14.06
CA LEU A 133 21.78 -8.57 15.08
C LEU A 133 23.30 -8.57 14.81
N PRO A 134 23.99 -7.44 15.05
CA PRO A 134 25.45 -7.38 14.99
C PRO A 134 26.07 -8.14 16.17
N LEU A 135 27.24 -8.76 15.94
CA LEU A 135 27.94 -9.56 16.95
C LEU A 135 28.36 -8.74 18.18
N ASP A 136 28.60 -7.44 17.99
CA ASP A 136 29.05 -6.48 18.99
C ASP A 136 27.91 -5.58 19.50
N ALA A 137 26.64 -6.01 19.36
CA ALA A 137 25.46 -5.21 19.72
C ALA A 137 25.55 -4.56 21.12
N LEU A 138 26.02 -5.29 22.13
CA LEU A 138 26.17 -4.77 23.49
C LEU A 138 27.17 -3.60 23.57
N HIS A 139 28.25 -3.65 22.81
CA HIS A 139 29.29 -2.62 22.77
C HIS A 139 28.86 -1.38 21.98
N LEU A 140 27.95 -1.55 21.01
CA LEU A 140 27.37 -0.45 20.23
C LEU A 140 26.40 0.42 21.05
N LEU A 141 25.73 -0.15 22.06
CA LEU A 141 24.74 0.57 22.88
C LEU A 141 25.33 1.79 23.62
N PRO A 142 26.46 1.70 24.37
CA PRO A 142 27.10 2.88 24.95
C PRO A 142 27.50 3.93 23.91
N ARG A 143 28.05 3.50 22.76
CA ARG A 143 28.47 4.40 21.68
C ARG A 143 27.27 5.16 21.10
N LEU A 144 26.14 4.48 20.94
CA LEU A 144 24.88 5.09 20.51
C LEU A 144 24.47 6.24 21.44
N VAL A 145 24.50 6.01 22.77
CA VAL A 145 24.14 7.02 23.77
C VAL A 145 25.08 8.23 23.73
N GLU A 146 26.39 7.99 23.60
CA GLU A 146 27.39 9.06 23.50
C GLU A 146 27.13 9.95 22.28
N LEU A 147 26.89 9.33 21.13
CA LEU A 147 26.62 10.04 19.88
C LEU A 147 25.29 10.81 19.92
N ILE A 148 24.23 10.26 20.53
CA ILE A 148 22.97 10.98 20.76
C ILE A 148 23.20 12.22 21.64
N LYS A 149 24.01 12.10 22.71
CA LYS A 149 24.36 13.24 23.59
C LYS A 149 25.11 14.32 22.80
N LYS A 150 26.06 13.92 21.93
CA LYS A 150 26.83 14.82 21.06
C LYS A 150 25.92 15.59 20.08
N VAL A 151 24.98 14.92 19.42
CA VAL A 151 24.03 15.56 18.50
C VAL A 151 23.07 16.49 19.27
N THR A 152 22.51 16.02 20.39
CA THR A 152 21.60 16.83 21.24
C THR A 152 22.25 18.13 21.71
N ALA A 153 23.53 18.09 22.09
CA ALA A 153 24.26 19.27 22.53
C ALA A 153 24.41 20.33 21.42
N GLN A 154 24.66 19.90 20.17
CA GLN A 154 24.76 20.80 19.02
C GLN A 154 23.41 21.44 18.68
N VAL A 155 22.33 20.65 18.64
CA VAL A 155 20.98 21.18 18.38
C VAL A 155 20.55 22.18 19.46
N LYS A 156 20.97 21.98 20.71
CA LYS A 156 20.75 22.95 21.80
C LYS A 156 21.42 24.31 21.53
N VAL A 157 22.62 24.30 20.96
CA VAL A 157 23.34 25.54 20.59
C VAL A 157 22.61 26.25 19.47
N LEU A 158 22.16 25.52 18.44
CA LEU A 158 21.37 26.09 17.34
C LEU A 158 20.03 26.69 17.83
N CYS A 159 19.35 26.00 18.75
CA CYS A 159 18.12 26.50 19.38
C CYS A 159 18.33 27.84 20.09
N LYS A 160 19.40 27.96 20.88
CA LYS A 160 19.73 29.22 21.57
C LYS A 160 20.09 30.34 20.59
N ALA A 161 20.87 30.03 19.55
CA ALA A 161 21.23 31.01 18.54
C ALA A 161 20.01 31.54 17.76
N GLU A 162 18.99 30.69 17.52
CA GLU A 162 17.72 31.13 16.95
C GLU A 162 16.93 32.04 17.91
N GLU A 163 16.84 31.67 19.20
CA GLU A 163 16.20 32.49 20.23
C GLU A 163 16.85 33.89 20.34
N ASP A 164 18.18 33.95 20.38
CA ASP A 164 18.94 35.21 20.43
C ASP A 164 18.70 36.06 19.17
N ARG A 165 18.70 35.45 17.98
CA ARG A 165 18.42 36.15 16.71
C ARG A 165 17.00 36.73 16.68
N LEU A 166 16.01 35.98 17.18
CA LEU A 166 14.63 36.43 17.25
C LEU A 166 14.43 37.55 18.28
N ALA A 167 15.22 37.57 19.35
CA ALA A 167 15.23 38.66 20.33
C ALA A 167 15.81 39.97 19.74
N ASP A 168 16.77 39.87 18.82
CA ASP A 168 17.42 41.02 18.17
C ASP A 168 16.67 41.56 16.93
N THR A 169 15.75 40.77 16.34
CA THR A 169 15.02 41.15 15.12
C THR A 169 13.74 41.95 15.48
N THR A 170 13.63 43.20 15.02
CA THR A 170 12.39 43.99 15.14
C THR A 170 11.22 43.34 14.40
N LEU A 171 10.01 43.43 14.96
CA LEU A 171 8.78 42.70 14.61
C LEU A 171 8.34 42.68 13.12
N ASP A 172 8.96 43.44 12.22
CA ASP A 172 8.55 43.61 10.82
C ASP A 172 9.21 42.66 9.80
N GLU A 173 10.27 41.92 10.18
CA GLU A 173 10.99 40.98 9.28
C GLU A 173 10.92 39.50 9.72
N ALA A 174 10.07 39.16 10.68
CA ALA A 174 9.93 37.78 11.13
C ALA A 174 9.34 36.89 10.02
N LEU A 175 10.07 35.82 9.63
CA LEU A 175 9.53 34.78 8.76
C LEU A 175 8.19 34.27 9.34
N PRO A 176 7.13 34.15 8.53
CA PRO A 176 5.81 33.78 9.04
C PRO A 176 5.87 32.41 9.76
N PRO A 177 5.12 32.23 10.87
CA PRO A 177 5.05 30.97 11.59
C PRO A 177 4.70 29.81 10.65
N TYR A 178 5.33 28.65 10.86
CA TYR A 178 5.01 27.46 10.10
C TYR A 178 3.59 26.99 10.45
N ASP A 179 2.63 27.30 9.58
CA ASP A 179 1.29 26.75 9.68
C ASP A 179 1.22 25.45 8.85
N GLN A 180 1.00 24.32 9.54
CA GLN A 180 0.79 23.01 8.90
C GLN A 180 -0.37 23.04 7.90
N ALA A 181 -1.44 23.79 8.16
CA ALA A 181 -2.57 23.90 7.23
C ALA A 181 -2.19 24.65 5.95
N THR A 182 -1.38 25.72 6.07
CA THR A 182 -0.82 26.46 4.93
C THR A 182 0.25 25.64 4.18
N ALA A 183 1.02 24.78 4.87
CA ALA A 183 2.01 23.88 4.29
C ALA A 183 1.42 22.74 3.46
N LEU A 184 0.15 22.36 3.71
CA LEU A 184 -0.57 21.40 2.87
C LEU A 184 -0.82 21.93 1.45
N GLY A 185 -0.89 23.26 1.28
CA GLY A 185 -1.15 23.92 0.00
C GLY A 185 0.10 24.43 -0.74
N LYS A 186 1.25 24.55 -0.07
CA LYS A 186 2.49 25.07 -0.67
C LYS A 186 3.54 23.97 -0.81
N THR A 187 3.81 23.57 -2.05
CA THR A 187 4.73 22.47 -2.38
C THR A 187 6.18 22.73 -1.95
N ASN A 188 6.60 24.01 -1.89
CA ASN A 188 8.00 24.42 -1.74
C ASN A 188 8.37 24.96 -0.35
N MET A 189 7.44 24.99 0.62
CA MET A 189 7.70 25.59 1.93
C MET A 189 8.91 24.99 2.66
N ASP A 190 9.14 23.70 2.52
CA ASP A 190 10.32 23.04 3.11
C ASP A 190 11.62 23.54 2.48
N VAL A 191 11.64 23.73 1.15
CA VAL A 191 12.83 24.17 0.39
C VAL A 191 13.25 25.57 0.83
N ASP A 192 12.29 26.49 0.97
CA ASP A 192 12.56 27.86 1.41
C ASP A 192 13.11 27.90 2.86
N ARG A 193 12.62 27.02 3.74
CA ARG A 193 13.12 26.87 5.12
C ARG A 193 14.54 26.36 5.17
N ILE A 194 14.83 25.31 4.40
CA ILE A 194 16.18 24.74 4.31
C ILE A 194 17.16 25.79 3.79
N ALA A 195 16.77 26.55 2.76
CA ALA A 195 17.58 27.65 2.23
C ALA A 195 17.81 28.78 3.26
N ALA A 196 16.85 29.00 4.16
CA ALA A 196 16.98 29.94 5.28
C ALA A 196 17.78 29.40 6.48
N GLY A 197 18.34 28.19 6.38
CA GLY A 197 19.12 27.56 7.45
C GLY A 197 18.27 26.93 8.56
N LEU A 198 16.95 26.80 8.37
CA LEU A 198 16.02 26.24 9.34
C LEU A 198 15.85 24.72 9.13
N PRO A 199 15.40 23.96 10.16
CA PRO A 199 15.08 22.55 9.99
C PRO A 199 13.95 22.32 8.97
N CYS A 200 14.08 21.24 8.19
CA CYS A 200 13.10 20.79 7.21
C CYS A 200 11.79 20.33 7.86
N GLY A 201 10.67 20.59 7.19
CA GLY A 201 9.33 20.24 7.68
C GLY A 201 8.79 21.26 8.67
N SER A 202 7.81 20.83 9.47
CA SER A 202 7.15 21.67 10.47
C SER A 202 7.94 21.87 11.77
N GLU A 203 9.17 21.35 11.84
CA GLU A 203 10.01 21.39 13.04
C GLU A 203 10.83 22.70 13.07
N GLY A 204 10.87 23.39 14.21
CA GLY A 204 11.85 24.45 14.52
C GLY A 204 12.96 23.92 15.42
N PHE A 205 14.02 24.69 15.70
CA PHE A 205 15.15 24.17 16.49
C PHE A 205 14.74 23.74 17.91
N LEU A 206 13.76 24.40 18.52
CA LEU A 206 13.23 23.99 19.82
C LEU A 206 12.59 22.60 19.80
N LEU A 207 11.78 22.31 18.76
CA LEU A 207 11.14 21.00 18.60
C LEU A 207 12.18 19.92 18.26
N MET A 208 13.16 20.26 17.41
CA MET A 208 14.30 19.38 17.09
C MET A 208 15.11 19.04 18.34
N PHE A 209 15.38 20.04 19.19
CA PHE A 209 16.05 19.82 20.47
C PHE A 209 15.22 18.94 21.39
N ALA A 210 13.90 19.19 21.49
CA ALA A 210 13.01 18.37 22.32
C ALA A 210 12.97 16.90 21.85
N ARG A 211 12.98 16.65 20.53
CA ARG A 211 13.04 15.31 19.94
C ARG A 211 14.34 14.59 20.32
N TRP A 212 15.49 15.20 20.05
CA TRP A 212 16.79 14.61 20.38
C TRP A 212 16.99 14.42 21.88
N LYS A 213 16.54 15.39 22.71
CA LYS A 213 16.60 15.29 24.16
C LYS A 213 15.71 14.19 24.72
N LYS A 214 14.54 13.97 24.12
CA LYS A 214 13.67 12.84 24.46
C LYS A 214 14.37 11.51 24.18
N LEU A 215 14.97 11.35 22.99
CA LEU A 215 15.71 10.14 22.64
C LEU A 215 16.89 9.89 23.58
N GLU A 216 17.65 10.93 23.93
CA GLU A 216 18.76 10.86 24.89
C GLU A 216 18.33 10.30 26.25
N ARG A 217 17.15 10.71 26.73
CA ARG A 217 16.61 10.27 28.02
C ARG A 217 16.00 8.88 27.93
N ASP A 218 15.31 8.59 26.84
CA ASP A 218 14.50 7.37 26.72
C ASP A 218 15.38 6.15 26.38
N ILE A 219 16.50 6.31 25.65
CA ILE A 219 17.39 5.21 25.25
C ILE A 219 18.14 4.56 26.41
N TYR A 220 18.46 5.32 27.47
CA TYR A 220 19.24 4.84 28.61
C TYR A 220 18.69 5.34 29.93
N ASN A 221 18.24 4.41 30.78
CA ASN A 221 17.77 4.72 32.11
C ASN A 221 18.94 4.77 33.10
N GLU A 222 19.44 5.98 33.37
CA GLU A 222 20.57 6.20 34.28
C GLU A 222 20.30 5.67 35.70
N ARG A 223 19.05 5.70 36.17
CA ARG A 223 18.69 5.20 37.52
C ARG A 223 18.76 3.69 37.64
N LYS A 224 18.42 2.97 36.56
CA LYS A 224 18.38 1.50 36.52
C LYS A 224 19.63 0.89 35.88
N GLY A 225 20.51 1.70 35.29
CA GLY A 225 21.66 1.22 34.52
C GLY A 225 21.26 0.35 33.33
N ARG A 226 20.12 0.64 32.69
CA ARG A 226 19.49 -0.24 31.69
C ARG A 226 19.20 0.50 30.39
N PHE A 227 19.55 -0.11 29.25
CA PHE A 227 19.17 0.37 27.92
C PHE A 227 17.73 0.01 27.58
N ASP A 228 17.04 0.90 26.87
CA ASP A 228 15.74 0.62 26.25
C ASP A 228 15.94 0.42 24.74
N ILE A 229 16.15 -0.84 24.34
CA ILE A 229 16.39 -1.18 22.93
C ILE A 229 15.20 -0.87 22.02
N THR A 230 14.00 -0.67 22.57
CA THR A 230 12.80 -0.30 21.80
C THR A 230 12.87 1.12 21.24
N LYS A 231 13.87 1.92 21.66
CA LYS A 231 14.14 3.27 21.15
C LYS A 231 15.15 3.31 20.02
N ILE A 232 15.81 2.18 19.71
CA ILE A 232 16.76 2.09 18.60
C ILE A 232 16.10 2.43 17.25
N PRO A 233 14.89 1.95 16.92
CA PRO A 233 14.21 2.34 15.68
C PRO A 233 13.98 3.86 15.61
N ASP A 234 13.53 4.48 16.71
CA ASP A 234 13.29 5.94 16.77
C ASP A 234 14.57 6.77 16.56
N VAL A 235 15.70 6.30 17.12
CA VAL A 235 17.02 6.93 16.94
C VAL A 235 17.50 6.78 15.50
N TYR A 236 17.36 5.58 14.93
CA TYR A 236 17.71 5.31 13.55
C TYR A 236 16.90 6.19 12.58
N ASP A 237 15.58 6.22 12.72
CA ASP A 237 14.69 7.04 11.88
C ASP A 237 15.00 8.53 12.01
N SER A 238 15.26 9.01 13.23
CA SER A 238 15.65 10.42 13.48
C SER A 238 16.99 10.76 12.84
N SER A 239 17.98 9.87 12.95
CA SER A 239 19.30 10.08 12.35
C SER A 239 19.23 10.09 10.83
N LYS A 240 18.46 9.16 10.25
CA LYS A 240 18.21 9.08 8.80
C LYS A 240 17.49 10.32 8.29
N TYR A 241 16.42 10.74 8.97
CA TYR A 241 15.68 11.95 8.62
C TYR A 241 16.60 13.17 8.58
N ASP A 242 17.41 13.38 9.62
CA ASP A 242 18.31 14.53 9.70
C ASP A 242 19.46 14.45 8.68
N LEU A 243 19.94 13.25 8.33
CA LEU A 243 20.92 13.05 7.25
C LEU A 243 20.36 13.24 5.84
N VAL A 244 19.05 13.07 5.63
CA VAL A 244 18.44 13.28 4.31
C VAL A 244 18.00 14.73 4.15
N HIS A 245 17.39 15.29 5.20
CA HIS A 245 16.66 16.55 5.10
C HIS A 245 17.33 17.74 5.79
N ASN A 246 18.26 17.50 6.72
CA ASN A 246 18.89 18.53 7.55
C ASN A 246 20.43 18.54 7.43
N THR A 247 20.96 18.08 6.29
CA THR A 247 22.41 18.05 6.02
C THR A 247 23.07 19.43 6.09
N HIS A 248 22.32 20.49 5.75
CA HIS A 248 22.77 21.87 5.82
C HIS A 248 23.12 22.34 7.24
N LEU A 249 22.58 21.68 8.26
CA LEU A 249 22.90 21.97 9.67
C LEU A 249 24.29 21.47 10.08
N LYS A 250 24.91 20.58 9.31
CA LYS A 250 26.29 20.08 9.51
C LYS A 250 26.54 19.55 10.95
N LEU A 251 25.60 18.76 11.47
CA LEU A 251 25.70 18.17 12.80
C LEU A 251 26.84 17.14 12.84
N ASP A 252 27.90 17.44 13.58
CA ASP A 252 29.08 16.60 13.71
C ASP A 252 28.75 15.29 14.47
N GLY A 253 29.22 14.17 13.95
CA GLY A 253 28.93 12.83 14.48
C GLY A 253 27.56 12.25 14.08
N LEU A 254 26.70 12.98 13.36
CA LEU A 254 25.39 12.46 12.92
C LEU A 254 25.53 11.26 11.95
N GLY A 255 26.52 11.30 11.05
CA GLY A 255 26.80 10.19 10.14
C GLY A 255 27.22 8.92 10.89
N GLU A 256 28.09 9.06 11.88
CA GLU A 256 28.50 7.96 12.75
C GLU A 256 27.33 7.44 13.60
N LEU A 257 26.51 8.34 14.15
CA LEU A 257 25.29 7.98 14.88
C LEU A 257 24.37 7.12 14.03
N TYR A 258 24.14 7.53 12.78
CA TYR A 258 23.35 6.75 11.84
C TYR A 258 23.96 5.38 11.58
N THR A 259 25.27 5.27 11.35
CA THR A 259 25.92 3.97 11.13
C THR A 259 25.72 3.02 12.31
N VAL A 260 25.92 3.50 13.54
CA VAL A 260 25.74 2.69 14.77
C VAL A 260 24.26 2.34 14.97
N ALA A 261 23.36 3.32 14.83
CA ALA A 261 21.93 3.12 14.97
C ALA A 261 21.40 2.13 13.93
N LYS A 262 21.85 2.23 12.68
CA LYS A 262 21.51 1.33 11.58
C LYS A 262 21.94 -0.11 11.88
N ALA A 263 23.19 -0.32 12.28
CA ALA A 263 23.71 -1.66 12.57
C ALA A 263 22.86 -2.38 13.64
N LEU A 264 22.42 -1.64 14.66
CA LEU A 264 21.51 -2.16 15.68
C LEU A 264 20.08 -2.33 15.14
N ALA A 265 19.53 -1.32 14.47
CA ALA A 265 18.15 -1.30 13.95
C ALA A 265 17.89 -2.44 12.95
N ASP A 266 18.87 -2.76 12.10
CA ASP A 266 18.85 -3.87 11.15
C ASP A 266 18.52 -5.23 11.82
N GLY A 267 18.94 -5.42 13.07
CA GLY A 267 18.60 -6.59 13.87
C GLY A 267 17.40 -6.36 14.79
N VAL A 268 17.24 -5.17 15.36
CA VAL A 268 16.15 -4.90 16.31
C VAL A 268 14.79 -4.87 15.61
N ILE A 269 14.64 -4.06 14.56
CA ILE A 269 13.34 -3.80 13.91
C ILE A 269 12.66 -5.09 13.45
N PRO A 270 13.30 -5.98 12.66
CA PRO A 270 12.63 -7.19 12.20
C PRO A 270 12.28 -8.15 13.34
N ASN A 271 13.06 -8.14 14.43
CA ASN A 271 12.87 -9.02 15.57
C ASN A 271 11.83 -8.51 16.59
N GLU A 272 11.45 -7.23 16.54
CA GLU A 272 10.26 -6.73 17.25
C GLU A 272 8.97 -7.41 16.79
N TYR A 273 8.92 -7.81 15.51
CA TYR A 273 7.79 -8.51 14.90
C TYR A 273 7.95 -10.04 14.94
N GLY A 274 8.79 -10.54 15.84
CA GLY A 274 8.99 -11.96 16.12
C GLY A 274 10.46 -12.34 16.08
N ILE A 275 10.91 -13.12 17.07
CA ILE A 275 12.34 -13.43 17.25
C ILE A 275 12.87 -14.49 16.28
N ASN A 276 11.98 -15.36 15.79
CA ASN A 276 12.27 -16.45 14.85
C ASN A 276 11.06 -16.69 13.93
N PRO A 277 11.20 -17.47 12.85
CA PRO A 277 10.14 -17.65 11.86
C PRO A 277 8.77 -18.06 12.39
N VAL A 278 8.71 -18.99 13.35
CA VAL A 278 7.44 -19.43 13.96
C VAL A 278 6.80 -18.28 14.73
N HIS A 279 7.60 -17.53 15.50
CA HIS A 279 7.09 -16.38 16.22
C HIS A 279 6.66 -15.24 15.29
N LYS A 280 7.41 -15.01 14.21
CA LYS A 280 7.09 -14.03 13.15
C LYS A 280 5.77 -14.37 12.45
N LEU A 281 5.50 -15.65 12.17
CA LEU A 281 4.22 -16.10 11.62
C LEU A 281 3.07 -15.84 12.61
N LYS A 282 3.28 -16.16 13.89
CA LYS A 282 2.27 -15.95 14.94
C LYS A 282 1.88 -14.47 15.07
N ILE A 283 2.86 -13.57 15.18
CA ILE A 283 2.60 -12.11 15.24
C ILE A 283 1.96 -11.62 13.93
N GLY A 284 2.55 -12.01 12.78
CA GLY A 284 2.09 -11.57 11.47
C GLY A 284 0.64 -11.97 11.18
N SER A 285 0.24 -13.18 11.55
CA SER A 285 -1.12 -13.70 11.36
C SER A 285 -2.18 -12.98 12.19
N LYS A 286 -1.80 -12.35 13.30
CA LYS A 286 -2.71 -11.51 14.11
C LYS A 286 -2.86 -10.12 13.51
N ILE A 287 -1.75 -9.43 13.23
CA ILE A 287 -1.75 -8.05 12.72
C ILE A 287 -2.36 -8.00 11.31
N ALA A 288 -1.93 -8.89 10.41
CA ALA A 288 -2.35 -8.87 9.01
C ALA A 288 -3.69 -9.59 8.75
N ARG A 289 -4.34 -10.16 9.77
CA ARG A 289 -5.51 -11.06 9.64
C ARG A 289 -6.61 -10.51 8.72
N LYS A 290 -7.03 -9.27 8.99
CA LYS A 290 -8.10 -8.59 8.25
C LYS A 290 -7.67 -8.22 6.84
N LEU A 291 -6.47 -7.70 6.67
CA LEU A 291 -5.92 -7.35 5.36
C LEU A 291 -5.79 -8.59 4.47
N LEU A 292 -5.31 -9.71 5.01
CA LEU A 292 -5.23 -10.99 4.31
C LEU A 292 -6.62 -11.48 3.85
N GLY A 293 -7.62 -11.42 4.74
CA GLY A 293 -9.00 -11.75 4.39
C GLY A 293 -9.54 -10.86 3.27
N LYS A 294 -9.30 -9.54 3.35
CA LYS A 294 -9.74 -8.59 2.31
C LYS A 294 -9.07 -8.86 0.97
N ILE A 295 -7.77 -9.16 0.96
CA ILE A 295 -7.01 -9.52 -0.25
C ILE A 295 -7.62 -10.77 -0.88
N LEU A 296 -7.87 -11.84 -0.10
CA LEU A 296 -8.49 -13.05 -0.62
C LEU A 296 -9.88 -12.78 -1.20
N ILE A 297 -10.73 -11.99 -0.53
CA ILE A 297 -12.04 -11.59 -1.04
C ILE A 297 -11.92 -10.83 -2.36
N ASP A 298 -11.01 -9.85 -2.46
CA ASP A 298 -10.84 -9.07 -3.69
C ASP A 298 -10.33 -9.94 -4.85
N LEU A 299 -9.44 -10.91 -4.60
CA LEU A 299 -8.98 -11.87 -5.61
C LEU A 299 -10.11 -12.82 -6.05
N ARG A 300 -10.88 -13.38 -5.10
CA ARG A 300 -12.06 -14.23 -5.40
C ARG A 300 -13.06 -13.51 -6.29
N ASN A 301 -13.47 -12.30 -5.90
CA ASN A 301 -14.41 -11.50 -6.67
C ASN A 301 -13.91 -11.23 -8.10
N THR A 302 -12.59 -11.03 -8.26
CA THR A 302 -11.98 -10.81 -9.58
C THR A 302 -12.01 -12.10 -10.41
N ARG A 303 -11.76 -13.26 -9.80
CA ARG A 303 -11.86 -14.58 -10.44
C ARG A 303 -13.29 -14.88 -10.88
N GLU A 304 -14.27 -14.69 -10.00
CA GLU A 304 -15.68 -14.95 -10.27
C GLU A 304 -16.22 -14.08 -11.41
N GLU A 305 -15.92 -12.78 -11.39
CA GLU A 305 -16.29 -11.89 -12.49
C GLU A 305 -15.68 -12.36 -13.82
N ALA A 306 -14.41 -12.76 -13.83
CA ALA A 306 -13.74 -13.23 -15.03
C ALA A 306 -14.37 -14.52 -15.60
N ILE A 307 -14.78 -15.45 -14.72
CA ILE A 307 -15.49 -16.68 -15.11
C ILE A 307 -16.88 -16.34 -15.67
N ASN A 308 -17.66 -15.52 -14.96
CA ASN A 308 -19.00 -15.12 -15.41
C ASN A 308 -18.98 -14.46 -16.79
N ILE A 309 -18.01 -13.57 -17.06
CA ILE A 309 -17.84 -12.95 -18.38
C ILE A 309 -17.49 -14.00 -19.45
N ALA A 310 -16.63 -14.96 -19.13
CA ALA A 310 -16.25 -16.01 -20.07
C ALA A 310 -17.42 -16.96 -20.39
N GLU A 311 -18.25 -17.28 -19.41
CA GLU A 311 -19.47 -18.09 -19.60
C GLU A 311 -20.49 -17.36 -20.48
N LEU A 312 -20.73 -16.07 -20.24
CA LEU A 312 -21.63 -15.25 -21.07
C LEU A 312 -21.16 -15.21 -22.52
N LYS A 313 -19.85 -15.07 -22.75
CA LYS A 313 -19.28 -15.07 -24.10
C LYS A 313 -19.45 -16.43 -24.79
N ASN A 314 -19.19 -17.54 -24.09
CA ASN A 314 -19.41 -18.89 -24.62
C ASN A 314 -20.89 -19.13 -24.96
N ALA A 315 -21.82 -18.57 -24.18
CA ALA A 315 -23.26 -18.65 -24.46
C ALA A 315 -23.67 -17.83 -25.70
N GLN A 316 -23.07 -16.67 -25.93
CA GLN A 316 -23.31 -15.85 -27.13
C GLN A 316 -22.71 -16.50 -28.39
N ASP A 317 -21.50 -17.08 -28.30
CA ASP A 317 -20.84 -17.75 -29.41
C ASP A 317 -21.51 -19.10 -29.79
N SER A 318 -22.30 -19.69 -28.87
CA SER A 318 -23.06 -20.94 -29.10
C SER A 318 -24.52 -20.74 -29.52
N ALA A 319 -25.01 -19.51 -29.58
CA ALA A 319 -26.34 -19.22 -30.13
C ALA A 319 -26.34 -19.39 -31.67
N PRO A 320 -27.30 -20.12 -32.26
CA PRO A 320 -27.32 -20.33 -33.70
C PRO A 320 -27.56 -19.00 -34.41
N ALA A 321 -26.66 -18.63 -35.33
CA ALA A 321 -26.81 -17.47 -36.18
C ALA A 321 -28.15 -17.57 -36.93
N HIS A 322 -29.14 -16.74 -36.54
CA HIS A 322 -30.32 -16.52 -37.34
C HIS A 322 -29.86 -15.97 -38.70
N LYS A 323 -29.99 -16.81 -39.73
CA LYS A 323 -29.75 -16.43 -41.13
C LYS A 323 -30.63 -15.24 -41.46
N LEU A 324 -30.06 -14.04 -41.46
CA LEU A 324 -30.67 -12.89 -42.11
C LEU A 324 -30.59 -13.17 -43.62
N THR A 325 -31.70 -13.61 -44.20
CA THR A 325 -31.86 -13.75 -45.64
C THR A 325 -31.59 -12.42 -46.31
N LYS A 326 -30.55 -12.36 -47.15
CA LYS A 326 -30.32 -11.30 -48.13
C LYS A 326 -31.60 -11.11 -48.95
N LEU A 327 -32.32 -10.02 -48.71
CA LEU A 327 -33.17 -9.42 -49.72
C LEU A 327 -32.27 -8.52 -50.58
N THR A 328 -32.32 -8.78 -51.87
CA THR A 328 -31.55 -8.13 -52.93
C THR A 328 -31.97 -6.67 -53.09
N ASP A 329 -30.98 -5.81 -53.30
CA ASP A 329 -31.12 -4.46 -53.85
C ASP A 329 -31.87 -4.52 -55.19
N ASP A 330 -33.05 -3.91 -55.28
CA ASP A 330 -33.35 -3.07 -56.44
C ASP A 330 -34.44 -2.03 -56.10
N ASP A 331 -34.30 -0.88 -56.74
CA ASP A 331 -35.25 0.23 -56.79
C ASP A 331 -35.52 1.06 -55.53
N THR A 332 -34.79 2.19 -55.41
CA THR A 332 -35.45 3.49 -55.17
C THR A 332 -34.56 4.67 -55.60
N LYS A 333 -34.70 5.05 -56.86
CA LYS A 333 -34.41 6.40 -57.36
C LYS A 333 -35.62 7.30 -57.11
N SER A 334 -35.41 8.40 -56.37
CA SER A 334 -35.98 9.76 -56.56
C SER A 334 -36.03 10.45 -55.19
N ALA A 335 -34.99 11.21 -54.84
CA ALA A 335 -34.85 12.63 -55.18
C ALA A 335 -35.97 13.53 -54.62
N LYS A 336 -35.64 14.15 -53.48
CA LYS A 336 -35.77 15.59 -53.16
C LYS A 336 -37.14 16.26 -53.41
N SER A 337 -37.72 16.86 -52.37
CA SER A 337 -37.58 18.33 -52.12
C SER A 337 -38.57 18.89 -51.08
N ARG A 338 -38.12 19.99 -50.43
CA ARG A 338 -38.86 21.14 -49.84
C ARG A 338 -39.65 20.91 -48.54
N ILE A 339 -39.20 21.42 -47.39
CA ILE A 339 -39.17 22.82 -46.86
C ILE A 339 -40.57 23.40 -46.53
N LYS A 340 -40.86 23.52 -45.22
CA LYS A 340 -41.47 24.63 -44.42
C LYS A 340 -42.39 24.08 -43.30
N LEU A 341 -42.14 24.30 -42.01
CA LEU A 341 -42.23 25.51 -41.15
C LEU A 341 -43.65 25.75 -40.59
N ASP A 342 -43.73 25.69 -39.25
CA ASP A 342 -44.59 26.45 -38.32
C ASP A 342 -45.66 25.69 -37.47
N GLY A 343 -45.70 26.04 -36.17
CA GLY A 343 -46.95 26.44 -35.52
C GLY A 343 -47.71 25.48 -34.59
N SER A 344 -47.32 25.43 -33.31
CA SER A 344 -48.16 25.64 -32.10
C SER A 344 -49.42 24.78 -31.79
N ARG A 345 -49.47 24.36 -30.50
CA ARG A 345 -50.62 24.20 -29.56
C ARG A 345 -51.21 22.80 -29.25
N ARG A 346 -51.24 22.59 -27.92
CA ARG A 346 -51.95 21.63 -27.05
C ARG A 346 -53.40 21.32 -27.44
N SER A 347 -53.84 20.06 -27.32
CA SER A 347 -54.67 19.54 -26.20
C SER A 347 -55.36 18.19 -26.50
N SER A 348 -55.23 17.24 -25.56
CA SER A 348 -56.21 16.27 -25.04
C SER A 348 -56.91 15.20 -25.93
N SER A 349 -56.74 13.95 -25.44
CA SER A 349 -57.71 12.86 -25.20
C SER A 349 -58.07 11.83 -26.29
N ASN A 350 -57.56 10.61 -26.05
CA ASN A 350 -58.16 9.26 -26.08
C ASN A 350 -59.00 8.80 -27.29
N SER A 351 -58.50 7.77 -28.01
CA SER A 351 -59.00 6.39 -27.88
C SER A 351 -58.24 5.36 -28.75
N GLU A 352 -57.76 4.30 -28.07
CA GLU A 352 -57.58 2.87 -28.43
C GLU A 352 -57.32 2.48 -29.91
N LYS A 353 -56.33 1.65 -30.29
CA LYS A 353 -56.00 0.29 -29.80
C LYS A 353 -54.77 -0.31 -30.54
N SER A 354 -54.22 -1.40 -29.99
CA SER A 354 -53.17 -2.34 -30.47
C SER A 354 -51.71 -1.94 -30.13
N LEU A 355 -51.08 -2.53 -29.11
CA LEU A 355 -50.45 -3.87 -29.02
C LEU A 355 -49.26 -4.01 -29.99
N ASP A 356 -48.06 -4.08 -29.39
CA ASP A 356 -46.72 -4.39 -29.95
C ASP A 356 -45.71 -3.23 -29.92
N ALA A 357 -45.27 -2.83 -28.71
CA ALA A 357 -44.05 -2.04 -28.50
C ALA A 357 -43.61 -2.10 -27.03
N GLU A 358 -43.15 -3.25 -26.54
CA GLU A 358 -42.52 -3.39 -25.21
C GLU A 358 -41.39 -4.43 -25.31
N GLU A 359 -40.28 -4.10 -25.98
CA GLU A 359 -39.01 -4.86 -25.86
C GLU A 359 -37.80 -4.11 -26.48
N ASP A 360 -37.57 -2.84 -26.15
CA ASP A 360 -36.23 -2.23 -26.40
C ASP A 360 -35.81 -1.13 -25.41
N ASP A 361 -36.48 -0.97 -24.26
CA ASP A 361 -36.22 0.16 -23.34
C ASP A 361 -35.36 -0.18 -22.11
N ASP A 362 -34.75 -1.36 -22.05
CA ASP A 362 -33.83 -1.78 -20.96
C ASP A 362 -32.34 -1.65 -21.33
N LYS A 363 -31.99 -0.93 -22.40
CA LYS A 363 -30.61 -0.47 -22.59
C LYS A 363 -30.40 0.80 -21.77
N GLU A 364 -30.20 0.59 -20.47
CA GLU A 364 -29.55 1.53 -19.54
C GLU A 364 -28.56 2.39 -20.33
N THR A 365 -28.87 3.68 -20.49
CA THR A 365 -28.07 4.64 -21.26
C THR A 365 -26.75 4.86 -20.52
N ARG A 366 -25.85 3.89 -20.69
CA ARG A 366 -24.51 3.90 -20.13
C ARG A 366 -23.75 4.97 -20.89
N TYR A 367 -23.42 6.05 -20.21
CA TYR A 367 -22.36 7.00 -20.57
C TYR A 367 -20.98 6.30 -20.59
N ARG A 368 -20.86 5.16 -21.26
CA ARG A 368 -19.62 4.40 -21.46
C ARG A 368 -19.16 4.67 -22.87
N LEU A 369 -17.93 5.16 -23.00
CA LEU A 369 -17.22 5.23 -24.27
C LEU A 369 -17.29 3.87 -24.98
N ASP A 370 -17.70 3.87 -26.25
CA ASP A 370 -17.89 2.65 -27.04
C ASP A 370 -16.56 1.85 -27.10
N PRO A 371 -16.56 0.58 -26.63
CA PRO A 371 -15.36 -0.25 -26.58
C PRO A 371 -14.64 -0.43 -27.92
N LYS A 372 -15.33 -0.25 -29.06
CA LYS A 372 -14.74 -0.32 -30.41
C LYS A 372 -13.71 0.78 -30.65
N TYR A 373 -13.90 1.97 -30.06
CA TYR A 373 -12.97 3.09 -30.18
C TYR A 373 -11.90 3.09 -29.08
N ALA A 374 -12.07 2.24 -28.06
CA ALA A 374 -11.15 2.17 -26.94
C ALA A 374 -9.88 1.35 -27.23
N ASN A 375 -9.73 0.64 -28.35
CA ASN A 375 -8.56 -0.21 -28.72
C ASN A 375 -8.04 -1.11 -27.57
N VAL A 376 -8.95 -1.83 -26.90
CA VAL A 376 -8.64 -2.75 -25.78
C VAL A 376 -8.92 -4.19 -26.21
N ARG A 377 -7.98 -5.11 -25.95
CA ARG A 377 -8.08 -6.53 -26.36
C ARG A 377 -9.28 -7.27 -25.77
N THR A 378 -9.69 -6.93 -24.55
CA THR A 378 -10.83 -7.57 -23.84
C THR A 378 -11.85 -6.52 -23.40
N PRO A 379 -12.78 -6.11 -24.29
CA PRO A 379 -13.65 -4.95 -24.08
C PRO A 379 -14.65 -5.10 -22.92
N GLU A 380 -15.03 -6.32 -22.54
CA GLU A 380 -16.06 -6.59 -21.52
C GLU A 380 -15.51 -6.76 -20.10
N ARG A 381 -14.18 -6.88 -19.95
CA ARG A 381 -13.55 -7.10 -18.64
C ARG A 381 -13.25 -5.79 -17.92
N HIS A 382 -13.48 -5.79 -16.62
CA HIS A 382 -12.97 -4.75 -15.73
C HIS A 382 -11.59 -5.12 -15.22
N VAL A 383 -10.69 -4.14 -15.23
CA VAL A 383 -9.41 -4.26 -14.53
C VAL A 383 -9.65 -3.76 -13.10
N ARG A 384 -9.39 -4.60 -12.11
CA ARG A 384 -9.54 -4.25 -10.70
C ARG A 384 -8.19 -3.87 -10.11
N THR A 385 -8.18 -2.85 -9.27
CA THR A 385 -6.98 -2.42 -8.56
C THR A 385 -7.34 -2.01 -7.15
N ARG A 386 -6.63 -2.61 -6.20
CA ARG A 386 -6.77 -2.36 -4.78
C ARG A 386 -5.41 -1.92 -4.24
N LEU A 387 -5.38 -0.74 -3.69
CA LEU A 387 -4.19 -0.15 -3.11
C LEU A 387 -4.44 0.03 -1.61
N TYR A 388 -3.55 -0.49 -0.77
CA TYR A 388 -3.65 -0.41 0.69
C TYR A 388 -2.41 0.29 1.22
N PHE A 389 -2.61 1.41 1.91
CA PHE A 389 -1.57 2.28 2.44
C PHE A 389 -1.54 2.09 3.96
N THR A 390 -0.44 1.59 4.50
CA THR A 390 -0.36 1.11 5.89
C THR A 390 1.00 1.39 6.53
N SER A 391 1.13 1.02 7.81
CA SER A 391 2.34 1.19 8.61
C SER A 391 3.42 0.14 8.29
N GLU A 392 4.63 0.39 8.78
CA GLU A 392 5.72 -0.59 8.72
C GLU A 392 5.35 -1.93 9.35
N SER A 393 4.68 -1.89 10.51
CA SER A 393 4.29 -3.07 11.25
C SER A 393 3.41 -4.01 10.44
N HIS A 394 2.50 -3.48 9.61
CA HIS A 394 1.67 -4.30 8.72
C HIS A 394 2.47 -4.91 7.57
N ILE A 395 3.47 -4.22 7.04
CA ILE A 395 4.32 -4.77 5.98
C ILE A 395 5.20 -5.89 6.52
N HIS A 396 5.86 -5.71 7.69
CA HIS A 396 6.59 -6.81 8.36
C HIS A 396 5.68 -8.00 8.64
N SER A 397 4.46 -7.74 9.14
CA SER A 397 3.49 -8.78 9.43
C SER A 397 3.07 -9.56 8.19
N LEU A 398 2.73 -8.85 7.10
CA LEU A 398 2.31 -9.44 5.84
C LEU A 398 3.44 -10.24 5.19
N ILE A 399 4.66 -9.69 5.11
CA ILE A 399 5.80 -10.41 4.53
C ILE A 399 6.17 -11.63 5.38
N ASN A 400 6.07 -11.55 6.70
CA ASN A 400 6.33 -12.70 7.59
C ASN A 400 5.32 -13.83 7.35
N VAL A 401 4.04 -13.53 7.15
CA VAL A 401 3.04 -14.54 6.78
C VAL A 401 3.38 -15.15 5.41
N LEU A 402 3.71 -14.34 4.40
CA LEU A 402 4.08 -14.84 3.08
C LEU A 402 5.32 -15.74 3.10
N ARG A 403 6.34 -15.39 3.91
CA ARG A 403 7.60 -16.14 4.04
C ARG A 403 7.44 -17.46 4.77
N TYR A 404 6.58 -17.50 5.78
CA TYR A 404 6.60 -18.56 6.79
C TYR A 404 5.28 -19.30 6.93
N CYS A 405 4.26 -19.02 6.11
CA CYS A 405 2.97 -19.73 6.15
C CYS A 405 3.13 -21.26 6.12
N ASN A 406 4.13 -21.79 5.41
CA ASN A 406 4.43 -23.22 5.34
C ASN A 406 4.98 -23.83 6.64
N LEU A 407 5.25 -23.03 7.67
CA LEU A 407 5.67 -23.52 8.99
C LEU A 407 4.47 -23.88 9.88
N ASP A 408 3.25 -23.57 9.46
CA ASP A 408 2.05 -24.01 10.16
C ASP A 408 1.83 -25.50 9.93
N GLU A 409 1.68 -26.26 11.02
CA GLU A 409 1.59 -27.72 11.00
C GLU A 409 0.36 -28.24 10.24
N SER A 410 -0.68 -27.41 10.07
CA SER A 410 -1.88 -27.78 9.30
C SER A 410 -1.68 -27.73 7.79
N LEU A 411 -0.60 -27.10 7.32
CA LEU A 411 -0.31 -26.92 5.91
C LEU A 411 0.75 -27.94 5.43
N GLN A 412 0.52 -28.50 4.25
CA GLN A 412 1.49 -29.36 3.57
C GLN A 412 1.96 -28.69 2.27
N GLY A 413 3.27 -28.78 2.01
CA GLY A 413 3.89 -28.35 0.76
C GLY A 413 4.88 -27.20 0.91
N GLU A 414 5.47 -26.83 -0.23
CA GLU A 414 6.45 -25.76 -0.30
C GLU A 414 5.82 -24.38 -0.08
N GLY A 415 6.59 -23.47 0.53
CA GLY A 415 6.21 -22.08 0.77
C GLY A 415 5.86 -21.29 -0.49
N LEU A 416 5.34 -20.09 -0.27
CA LEU A 416 4.98 -19.15 -1.34
C LEU A 416 6.18 -18.37 -1.89
N VAL A 417 7.26 -18.31 -1.11
CA VAL A 417 8.48 -17.55 -1.39
C VAL A 417 9.62 -18.52 -1.63
N SER A 418 10.41 -18.32 -2.69
CA SER A 418 11.55 -19.17 -3.00
C SER A 418 12.70 -18.97 -2.01
N ASN A 419 13.59 -19.97 -1.85
CA ASN A 419 14.76 -19.84 -0.97
C ASN A 419 15.66 -18.65 -1.35
N GLY A 420 15.86 -18.42 -2.65
CA GLY A 420 16.61 -17.25 -3.12
C GLY A 420 15.93 -15.93 -2.75
N ALA A 421 14.60 -15.86 -2.81
CA ALA A 421 13.84 -14.69 -2.36
C ALA A 421 13.85 -14.55 -0.83
N LEU A 422 13.83 -15.65 -0.07
CA LEU A 422 13.97 -15.63 1.39
C LEU A 422 15.31 -15.02 1.81
N HIS A 423 16.40 -15.37 1.12
CA HIS A 423 17.72 -14.79 1.36
C HIS A 423 17.73 -13.29 1.04
N LYS A 424 17.19 -12.88 -0.11
CA LYS A 424 17.09 -11.47 -0.50
C LYS A 424 16.24 -10.64 0.47
N VAL A 425 15.10 -11.16 0.92
CA VAL A 425 14.24 -10.48 1.90
C VAL A 425 14.92 -10.43 3.26
N PHE A 426 15.71 -11.44 3.64
CA PHE A 426 16.52 -11.40 4.85
C PHE A 426 17.66 -10.37 4.79
N GLU A 427 18.33 -10.25 3.64
CA GLU A 427 19.33 -9.21 3.38
C GLU A 427 18.71 -7.80 3.27
N THR A 428 17.42 -7.73 2.96
CA THR A 428 16.64 -6.49 3.02
C THR A 428 16.34 -6.16 4.48
N LYS A 429 17.35 -5.60 5.16
CA LYS A 429 17.29 -5.26 6.58
C LYS A 429 16.37 -4.07 6.87
N GLU A 430 16.21 -3.17 5.90
CA GLU A 430 15.40 -1.95 6.01
C GLU A 430 14.17 -2.01 5.10
N LEU A 431 12.99 -1.77 5.68
CA LEU A 431 11.75 -1.54 4.95
C LEU A 431 11.46 -0.04 4.95
N ASP A 432 11.93 0.73 3.96
CA ASP A 432 11.83 2.19 3.97
C ASP A 432 10.53 2.75 3.38
N TYR A 433 10.41 4.09 3.40
CA TYR A 433 9.33 4.82 2.75
C TYR A 433 9.01 4.25 1.36
N LEU A 434 7.72 3.98 1.11
CA LEU A 434 7.21 3.34 -0.11
C LEU A 434 7.62 1.87 -0.34
N THR A 435 8.10 1.15 0.68
CA THR A 435 8.20 -0.33 0.64
C THR A 435 6.85 -0.90 0.23
N HIS A 436 6.81 -1.83 -0.70
CA HIS A 436 5.53 -2.35 -1.17
C HIS A 436 5.57 -3.80 -1.61
N ILE A 437 4.40 -4.44 -1.46
CA ILE A 437 4.12 -5.80 -1.92
C ILE A 437 3.04 -5.72 -3.00
N VAL A 438 3.29 -6.32 -4.16
CA VAL A 438 2.36 -6.38 -5.28
C VAL A 438 1.91 -7.82 -5.49
N LEU A 439 0.61 -8.04 -5.50
CA LEU A 439 -0.02 -9.29 -5.90
C LEU A 439 -0.70 -9.03 -7.25
N ARG A 440 -0.23 -9.70 -8.30
CA ARG A 440 -0.85 -9.63 -9.64
C ARG A 440 -1.51 -10.95 -9.96
N MET A 441 -2.79 -10.91 -10.33
CA MET A 441 -3.50 -12.08 -10.83
C MET A 441 -3.62 -12.01 -12.35
N TYR A 442 -3.16 -13.05 -13.01
CA TYR A 442 -3.28 -13.25 -14.45
C TYR A 442 -4.26 -14.37 -14.73
N GLU A 443 -4.98 -14.24 -15.84
CA GLU A 443 -5.85 -15.29 -16.34
C GLU A 443 -5.31 -15.85 -17.65
N ASN A 444 -5.15 -17.16 -17.73
CA ASN A 444 -4.82 -17.88 -18.94
C ASN A 444 -6.09 -18.30 -19.67
N THR A 445 -6.47 -17.58 -20.72
CA THR A 445 -7.71 -17.87 -21.45
C THR A 445 -7.67 -19.15 -22.28
N GLY A 446 -6.49 -19.75 -22.46
CA GLY A 446 -6.29 -20.94 -23.29
C GLY A 446 -6.58 -22.28 -22.60
N VAL A 447 -6.87 -22.28 -21.30
CA VAL A 447 -7.24 -23.50 -20.54
C VAL A 447 -8.72 -23.47 -20.16
N ALA A 448 -9.30 -24.59 -19.72
CA ALA A 448 -10.71 -24.64 -19.30
C ALA A 448 -10.98 -23.75 -18.06
N LEU A 449 -12.24 -23.39 -17.82
CA LEU A 449 -12.65 -22.49 -16.73
C LEU A 449 -12.38 -23.09 -15.33
N ASP A 450 -12.38 -24.41 -15.24
CA ASP A 450 -12.12 -25.22 -14.05
C ASP A 450 -10.64 -25.61 -13.87
N ASP A 451 -9.77 -25.36 -14.87
CA ASP A 451 -8.34 -25.69 -14.76
C ASP A 451 -7.70 -24.86 -13.64
N SER A 452 -7.01 -25.53 -12.70
CA SER A 452 -6.33 -24.88 -11.58
C SER A 452 -5.25 -23.89 -12.01
N ARG A 453 -4.74 -24.02 -13.24
CA ARG A 453 -3.77 -23.13 -13.86
C ARG A 453 -4.42 -21.93 -14.54
N ARG A 454 -5.76 -21.84 -14.62
CA ARG A 454 -6.47 -20.70 -15.22
C ARG A 454 -6.02 -19.38 -14.60
N PHE A 455 -5.83 -19.34 -13.28
CA PHE A 455 -5.43 -18.14 -12.55
C PHE A 455 -4.05 -18.28 -11.94
N ARG A 456 -3.11 -17.44 -12.39
CA ARG A 456 -1.75 -17.36 -11.88
C ARG A 456 -1.58 -16.13 -10.99
N ILE A 457 -0.86 -16.27 -9.90
CA ILE A 457 -0.44 -15.19 -9.03
C ILE A 457 1.05 -14.90 -9.25
N GLU A 458 1.37 -13.62 -9.27
CA GLU A 458 2.72 -13.12 -9.14
C GLU A 458 2.85 -12.26 -7.87
N LEU A 459 3.86 -12.56 -7.07
CA LEU A 459 4.21 -11.87 -5.84
C LEU A 459 5.49 -11.07 -6.05
N LEU A 460 5.41 -9.76 -5.90
CA LEU A 460 6.55 -8.86 -6.02
C LEU A 460 6.75 -8.07 -4.72
N PHE A 461 8.00 -7.74 -4.42
CA PHE A 461 8.39 -7.00 -3.22
C PHE A 461 9.44 -5.94 -3.54
N SER A 462 9.27 -4.73 -3.02
CA SER A 462 10.26 -3.65 -3.05
C SER A 462 10.52 -3.17 -1.63
N CYS A 463 11.80 -2.92 -1.31
CA CYS A 463 12.25 -2.30 -0.05
C CYS A 463 12.02 -0.78 0.03
N GLY A 464 11.41 -0.18 -0.99
CA GLY A 464 11.10 1.25 -0.99
C GLY A 464 12.32 2.12 -1.28
N ALA A 465 12.38 3.28 -0.64
CA ALA A 465 13.46 4.26 -0.78
C ALA A 465 14.68 3.95 0.10
N ALA A 466 15.16 2.70 0.07
CA ALA A 466 16.15 2.17 1.00
C ALA A 466 17.61 2.51 0.67
N VAL A 467 17.86 3.67 0.08
CA VAL A 467 19.23 4.11 -0.19
C VAL A 467 19.86 4.63 1.09
N ASN A 468 21.09 4.20 1.37
CA ASN A 468 21.90 4.74 2.45
C ASN A 468 22.15 6.25 2.20
N PRO A 469 21.71 7.15 3.10
CA PRO A 469 21.93 8.58 2.97
C PRO A 469 23.39 8.99 2.88
N LEU A 470 24.32 8.18 3.41
CA LEU A 470 25.76 8.45 3.35
C LEU A 470 26.35 8.15 1.96
N ASP A 471 25.75 7.21 1.22
CA ASP A 471 26.18 6.82 -0.13
C ASP A 471 25.42 7.60 -1.22
N ALA A 472 24.22 8.08 -0.89
CA ALA A 472 23.45 8.95 -1.74
C ALA A 472 23.99 10.37 -1.70
N SER A 473 24.70 10.79 -2.75
CA SER A 473 24.61 12.21 -3.12
C SER A 473 23.16 12.47 -3.51
N PRO A 474 22.43 13.42 -2.87
CA PRO A 474 21.09 13.79 -3.30
C PRO A 474 21.16 14.11 -4.79
N ARG A 475 20.65 13.20 -5.64
CA ARG A 475 20.86 13.28 -7.10
C ARG A 475 20.23 14.54 -7.70
N GLN A 476 19.37 15.19 -6.91
CA GLN A 476 18.76 16.49 -7.12
C GLN A 476 18.74 17.18 -5.74
N GLN A 477 18.87 18.51 -5.68
CA GLN A 477 18.82 19.31 -4.43
C GLN A 477 17.43 19.29 -3.75
N ASP A 478 16.61 18.28 -4.01
CA ASP A 478 15.20 18.17 -3.61
C ASP A 478 14.95 17.07 -2.56
N HIS A 479 16.04 16.53 -2.00
CA HIS A 479 16.04 15.54 -0.92
C HIS A 479 15.34 14.20 -1.25
N THR A 480 15.06 13.92 -2.53
CA THR A 480 14.42 12.67 -2.94
C THR A 480 15.40 11.50 -2.98
N LEU A 481 14.94 10.34 -2.50
CA LEU A 481 15.66 9.06 -2.62
C LEU A 481 14.99 8.17 -3.68
N PRO A 482 15.76 7.47 -4.53
CA PRO A 482 15.18 6.60 -5.54
C PRO A 482 14.49 5.41 -4.86
N VAL A 483 13.32 5.04 -5.38
CA VAL A 483 12.57 3.87 -4.92
C VAL A 483 13.03 2.66 -5.72
N PHE A 484 13.44 1.59 -5.03
CA PHE A 484 13.87 0.37 -5.71
C PHE A 484 12.69 -0.31 -6.41
N PRO A 485 12.89 -0.83 -7.64
CA PRO A 485 11.84 -1.56 -8.34
C PRO A 485 11.52 -2.86 -7.59
N PRO A 486 10.27 -3.36 -7.68
CA PRO A 486 9.90 -4.58 -7.00
C PRO A 486 10.53 -5.81 -7.70
N VAL A 487 11.00 -6.77 -6.90
CA VAL A 487 11.57 -8.05 -7.35
C VAL A 487 10.58 -9.18 -7.10
N SER A 488 10.63 -10.21 -7.94
CA SER A 488 9.81 -11.42 -7.76
C SER A 488 10.21 -12.17 -6.48
N LEU A 489 9.21 -12.55 -5.68
CA LEU A 489 9.37 -13.46 -4.53
C LEU A 489 9.35 -14.93 -4.93
N GLN A 490 9.13 -15.19 -6.21
CA GLN A 490 8.98 -16.49 -6.83
C GLN A 490 10.17 -16.75 -7.76
N GLU A 491 10.49 -18.02 -8.02
CA GLU A 491 11.46 -18.37 -9.07
C GLU A 491 10.90 -18.06 -10.46
N ASP A 492 11.76 -17.69 -11.40
CA ASP A 492 11.37 -17.23 -12.74
C ASP A 492 10.55 -18.26 -13.54
N SER A 493 10.71 -19.55 -13.23
CA SER A 493 9.95 -20.67 -13.84
C SER A 493 8.75 -21.13 -13.02
N SER A 494 8.54 -20.58 -11.82
CA SER A 494 7.49 -21.06 -10.93
C SER A 494 6.09 -20.56 -11.36
N TYR A 495 5.10 -21.43 -11.21
CA TYR A 495 3.71 -21.13 -11.54
C TYR A 495 2.86 -21.19 -10.26
N LEU A 496 2.81 -20.09 -9.51
CA LEU A 496 1.93 -20.00 -8.35
C LEU A 496 0.48 -19.86 -8.81
N THR A 497 -0.33 -20.88 -8.55
CA THR A 497 -1.77 -20.82 -8.81
C THR A 497 -2.47 -19.99 -7.75
N PHE A 498 -3.60 -19.37 -8.10
CA PHE A 498 -4.45 -18.69 -7.12
C PHE A 498 -4.92 -19.65 -6.02
N HIS A 499 -5.24 -20.90 -6.37
CA HIS A 499 -5.61 -21.94 -5.42
C HIS A 499 -4.51 -22.20 -4.38
N LYS A 500 -3.23 -22.32 -4.80
CA LYS A 500 -2.11 -22.52 -3.87
C LYS A 500 -1.92 -21.31 -2.95
N LEU A 501 -2.00 -20.08 -3.49
CA LEU A 501 -1.93 -18.87 -2.65
C LEU A 501 -3.05 -18.89 -1.59
N GLU A 502 -4.28 -19.15 -2.04
CA GLU A 502 -5.46 -19.15 -1.19
C GLU A 502 -5.35 -20.18 -0.07
N SER A 503 -5.02 -21.43 -0.39
CA SER A 503 -4.91 -22.51 0.61
C SER A 503 -3.83 -22.23 1.66
N MET A 504 -2.72 -21.60 1.26
CA MET A 504 -1.61 -21.28 2.16
C MET A 504 -1.88 -20.05 3.04
N ILE A 505 -2.76 -19.14 2.62
CA ILE A 505 -3.04 -17.89 3.34
C ILE A 505 -4.32 -17.95 4.16
N GLN A 506 -5.30 -18.74 3.73
CA GLN A 506 -6.61 -18.85 4.37
C GLN A 506 -6.57 -19.10 5.89
N PRO A 507 -5.69 -19.95 6.46
CA PRO A 507 -5.63 -20.16 7.91
C PRO A 507 -5.34 -18.88 8.72
N PHE A 508 -4.62 -17.94 8.11
CA PHE A 508 -4.19 -16.69 8.75
C PHE A 508 -5.11 -15.51 8.42
N ALA A 509 -6.08 -15.70 7.52
CA ALA A 509 -7.00 -14.67 7.07
C ALA A 509 -8.27 -14.62 7.92
N MET A 510 -8.87 -13.44 8.04
CA MET A 510 -10.23 -13.31 8.55
C MET A 510 -11.21 -13.98 7.57
N PRO A 511 -12.11 -14.87 8.03
CA PRO A 511 -13.19 -15.42 7.22
C PRO A 511 -14.07 -14.31 6.64
N ALA A 512 -14.66 -14.54 5.47
CA ALA A 512 -15.44 -13.52 4.77
C ALA A 512 -16.71 -13.13 5.57
N GLU A 513 -17.24 -14.10 6.31
CA GLU A 513 -18.44 -13.99 7.14
C GLU A 513 -18.22 -13.09 8.36
N ASP A 514 -16.97 -12.94 8.79
CA ASP A 514 -16.59 -12.16 9.98
C ASP A 514 -16.29 -10.69 9.65
N PHE A 515 -16.33 -10.29 8.37
CA PHE A 515 -16.18 -8.89 7.99
C PHE A 515 -17.43 -8.10 8.38
N PRO A 516 -17.29 -6.91 8.99
CA PRO A 516 -18.44 -6.06 9.29
C PRO A 516 -19.18 -5.72 7.99
N PRO A 517 -20.52 -5.64 8.01
CA PRO A 517 -21.29 -5.22 6.84
C PRO A 517 -20.81 -3.83 6.40
N ALA A 518 -20.66 -3.64 5.08
CA ALA A 518 -20.12 -2.40 4.53
C ALA A 518 -20.90 -1.20 5.08
N THR A 519 -20.21 -0.32 5.81
CA THR A 519 -20.80 0.92 6.30
C THR A 519 -21.13 1.79 5.10
N THR A 520 -22.42 2.08 4.92
CA THR A 520 -22.88 3.04 3.92
C THR A 520 -22.20 4.39 4.19
N PRO A 521 -21.51 5.02 3.23
CA PRO A 521 -20.83 6.30 3.45
C PRO A 521 -21.82 7.35 3.97
N GLN A 522 -21.46 8.03 5.06
CA GLN A 522 -22.18 9.21 5.58
C GLN A 522 -22.13 10.33 4.53
N GLY A 523 -23.08 10.34 3.62
CA GLY A 523 -23.15 11.30 2.51
C GLY A 523 -24.06 10.86 1.36
N PHE A 524 -24.39 9.57 1.26
CA PHE A 524 -25.20 9.02 0.15
C PHE A 524 -26.56 8.44 0.57
N ALA A 525 -27.00 8.67 1.81
CA ALA A 525 -28.25 8.10 2.35
C ALA A 525 -29.55 8.61 1.67
N GLY A 526 -29.46 9.54 0.72
CA GLY A 526 -30.63 10.23 0.15
C GLY A 526 -30.96 9.97 -1.32
N LEU A 527 -30.15 9.24 -2.11
CA LEU A 527 -30.35 9.21 -3.57
C LEU A 527 -30.57 7.85 -4.24
N PHE A 528 -30.47 6.72 -3.55
CA PHE A 528 -30.74 5.41 -4.16
C PHE A 528 -31.46 4.46 -3.19
N PRO A 529 -32.78 4.28 -3.29
CA PRO A 529 -33.44 3.19 -2.60
C PRO A 529 -33.20 1.88 -3.39
N LYS A 530 -32.68 0.88 -2.69
CA LYS A 530 -32.63 -0.56 -3.06
C LYS A 530 -31.54 -0.99 -4.05
N SER A 531 -30.39 -1.38 -3.50
CA SER A 531 -29.44 -2.30 -4.15
C SER A 531 -28.95 -3.36 -3.15
N GLY A 532 -29.88 -4.03 -2.47
CA GLY A 532 -29.60 -5.13 -1.53
C GLY A 532 -29.46 -6.51 -2.19
N GLY A 533 -29.77 -6.64 -3.48
CA GLY A 533 -29.91 -7.95 -4.14
C GLY A 533 -28.60 -8.68 -4.50
N VAL A 534 -27.44 -8.03 -4.40
CA VAL A 534 -26.15 -8.68 -4.73
C VAL A 534 -25.57 -9.43 -3.54
N LEU A 535 -25.76 -8.92 -2.31
CA LEU A 535 -25.31 -9.56 -1.07
C LEU A 535 -26.17 -10.78 -0.71
N GLU A 536 -27.47 -10.72 -0.99
CA GLU A 536 -28.39 -11.84 -0.73
C GLU A 536 -28.19 -13.02 -1.72
N ARG A 537 -27.63 -12.75 -2.91
CA ARG A 537 -27.18 -13.80 -3.85
C ARG A 537 -25.88 -14.47 -3.41
N LEU A 538 -24.98 -13.75 -2.73
CA LEU A 538 -23.71 -14.28 -2.22
C LEU A 538 -23.92 -15.26 -1.05
N ALA A 539 -24.92 -15.05 -0.20
CA ALA A 539 -25.27 -15.98 0.87
C ALA A 539 -25.85 -17.32 0.36
N ASN A 540 -26.45 -17.33 -0.84
CA ASN A 540 -27.10 -18.51 -1.42
C ASN A 540 -26.18 -19.37 -2.31
N LEU A 541 -24.93 -18.95 -2.53
CA LEU A 541 -23.96 -19.61 -3.44
C LEU A 541 -22.91 -20.47 -2.71
N TRP A 542 -23.07 -20.74 -1.41
CA TRP A 542 -22.17 -21.59 -0.63
C TRP A 542 -22.71 -23.03 -0.51
N PRO A 543 -22.08 -24.06 -1.12
CA PRO A 543 -22.33 -25.43 -0.77
C PRO A 543 -21.17 -25.99 0.05
N PHE A 544 -21.35 -26.14 1.37
CA PHE A 544 -20.60 -27.15 2.13
C PHE A 544 -21.52 -27.94 3.06
N ASN A 545 -21.54 -29.26 2.82
CA ASN A 545 -21.99 -30.35 3.68
C ASN A 545 -23.37 -30.27 4.35
N LYS A 546 -24.44 -30.39 3.56
CA LYS A 546 -25.59 -31.19 3.99
C LYS A 546 -25.22 -32.67 3.84
N HIS A 547 -24.59 -33.28 4.85
CA HIS A 547 -24.67 -34.72 5.19
C HIS A 547 -23.66 -35.04 6.32
N LEU A 548 -23.94 -34.55 7.52
CA LEU A 548 -23.36 -35.09 8.76
C LEU A 548 -24.36 -34.82 9.88
N ASN A 549 -25.48 -35.52 9.83
CA ASN A 549 -26.32 -35.89 10.96
C ASN A 549 -27.50 -36.73 10.46
N GLN A 550 -27.25 -38.02 10.23
CA GLN A 550 -28.26 -39.07 10.25
C GLN A 550 -27.58 -40.40 10.53
N LYS A 551 -27.45 -40.75 11.82
CA LYS A 551 -28.02 -41.96 12.45
C LYS A 551 -27.26 -42.32 13.73
N VAL A 552 -28.06 -42.25 14.81
CA VAL A 552 -27.98 -42.93 16.13
C VAL A 552 -26.78 -42.62 17.00
#